data_AF-A0A954A412-F1
#
_entry.id   AF-A0A954A412-F1
#
_cell.length_a   1.000
_cell.length_b   1.000
_cell.length_c   1.000
_cell.angle_alpha   90.00
_cell.angle_beta   90.00
_cell.angle_gamma   90.00
#
_symmetry.space_group_name_H-M   'P 1'
#
loop_
_entity.id
_entity.type
_entity.pdbx_description
1 polymer ?
#
loop_
_entity_poly.entity_id
_entity_poly.type
_entity_poly.pdbx_seq_one_letter_code
_entity_poly.pdbx_strand_id
1 'polypeptide(L)'
;MSKPFLSLILSSAFVIAGVSASAQEQAPSSLPDLVRETLAGSSEALDRLSGLGVPSILEARPLFGSEESAFSRYVRRVVELELRRAAADAPGLRFHGQFAHLAAGGPAVAPALLAIFRDDDAEIAERRSAGYALGDLGDKAVAEELQRIADDFLTEPWLEREAVYLLARLGDRRRVQKWIEASQKVTGRELNTTNLSAIIGAHTELGEIYYRIREYGQAMTHHQRKLVLLQDLRLRVAPELIGAVDEEIGLVRYNLACSSCLAGALEVTYEQLDRAIGSGAVTLEMVRNDGDLAALRSDGRYAAWIAGHEATLPRPEPKPPEPSTPQPEKPEAEVPTGGR
;
A
#
# COMPACT_ATOMS: atom_id res chain seq x y z
N MET A 1 8.70 5.03 62.58
CA MET A 1 8.28 5.98 63.64
C MET A 1 8.70 7.39 63.23
N SER A 2 7.74 8.32 63.35
CA SER A 2 7.80 9.79 63.35
C SER A 2 8.62 10.57 62.30
N LYS A 3 7.90 11.39 61.51
CA LYS A 3 8.33 12.76 61.11
C LYS A 3 8.08 13.74 62.27
N PRO A 4 8.78 14.89 62.34
CA PRO A 4 8.14 16.20 62.01
C PRO A 4 9.13 17.14 61.24
N PHE A 5 8.77 17.98 60.25
CA PHE A 5 7.92 19.20 60.13
C PHE A 5 8.71 20.54 60.15
N LEU A 6 8.60 21.30 59.03
CA LEU A 6 8.72 22.77 58.79
C LEU A 6 10.05 23.50 59.14
N SER A 7 10.55 24.58 58.51
CA SER A 7 10.14 25.62 57.51
C SER A 7 11.40 26.54 57.35
N LEU A 8 11.79 27.20 56.24
CA LEU A 8 11.28 28.49 55.73
C LEU A 8 12.19 29.03 54.56
N ILE A 9 11.60 29.26 53.38
CA ILE A 9 11.65 30.42 52.45
C ILE A 9 12.95 31.26 52.26
N LEU A 10 13.45 31.39 51.02
CA LEU A 10 13.49 32.66 50.23
C LEU A 10 14.15 32.58 48.83
N SER A 11 13.34 32.98 47.84
CA SER A 11 13.60 33.74 46.61
C SER A 11 14.79 33.43 45.72
N SER A 12 14.49 33.15 44.44
CA SER A 12 14.83 34.05 43.33
C SER A 12 13.97 33.72 42.11
N ALA A 13 13.09 34.65 41.76
CA ALA A 13 12.32 34.66 40.53
C ALA A 13 13.23 35.02 39.34
N PHE A 14 13.09 34.30 38.24
CA PHE A 14 13.32 34.88 36.93
C PHE A 14 12.16 34.48 36.01
N VAL A 15 11.30 35.46 35.78
CA VAL A 15 10.26 35.44 34.77
C VAL A 15 10.94 35.77 33.45
N ILE A 16 10.93 34.84 32.51
CA ILE A 16 10.99 35.18 31.08
C ILE A 16 9.69 34.63 30.48
N ALA A 17 8.74 35.55 30.32
CA ALA A 17 7.57 35.35 29.50
C ALA A 17 7.98 35.38 28.02
N GLY A 18 7.36 34.52 27.20
CA GLY A 18 7.33 34.74 25.76
C GLY A 18 7.58 33.53 24.86
N VAL A 19 6.97 32.37 25.13
CA VAL A 19 6.55 31.45 24.07
C VAL A 19 5.15 30.96 24.42
N SER A 20 4.19 31.25 23.56
CA SER A 20 2.80 30.79 23.64
C SER A 20 2.75 29.28 23.50
N ALA A 21 2.94 28.56 24.61
CA ALA A 21 2.59 27.15 24.72
C ALA A 21 1.09 27.06 25.04
N SER A 22 0.27 26.99 23.99
CA SER A 22 -1.08 26.42 24.08
C SER A 22 -1.11 25.05 23.40
N ALA A 23 -0.16 24.18 23.75
CA ALA A 23 -0.37 22.74 23.64
C ALA A 23 -0.98 22.33 24.97
N GLN A 24 -2.29 22.55 25.09
CA GLN A 24 -3.06 22.01 26.19
C GLN A 24 -2.99 20.50 26.03
N GLU A 25 -2.24 19.84 26.91
CA GLU A 25 -2.15 18.39 27.00
C GLU A 25 -3.56 17.88 27.30
N GLN A 26 -4.36 17.64 26.25
CA GLN A 26 -5.72 17.17 26.39
C GLN A 26 -5.66 15.78 27.04
N ALA A 27 -6.38 15.60 28.15
CA ALA A 27 -6.54 14.29 28.78
C ALA A 27 -6.93 13.23 27.72
N PRO A 28 -6.51 11.96 27.87
CA PRO A 28 -6.91 10.91 26.94
C PRO A 28 -8.44 10.86 26.86
N SER A 29 -8.99 11.21 25.69
CA SER A 29 -10.42 11.21 25.44
C SER A 29 -10.92 9.78 25.55
N SER A 30 -12.01 9.59 26.29
CA SER A 30 -12.64 8.28 26.41
C SER A 30 -13.08 7.77 25.03
N LEU A 31 -13.15 6.45 24.82
CA LEU A 31 -13.65 5.90 23.55
C LEU A 31 -15.02 6.48 23.14
N PRO A 32 -16.00 6.67 24.06
CA PRO A 32 -17.25 7.37 23.73
C PRO A 32 -17.08 8.79 23.19
N ASP A 33 -16.15 9.57 23.72
CA ASP A 33 -15.90 10.93 23.25
C ASP A 33 -15.21 10.91 21.88
N LEU A 34 -14.22 10.04 21.69
CA LEU A 34 -13.55 9.83 20.40
C LEU A 34 -14.53 9.41 19.31
N VAL A 35 -15.46 8.50 19.61
CA VAL A 35 -16.52 8.07 18.68
C VAL A 35 -17.40 9.25 18.29
N ARG A 36 -17.86 10.03 19.28
CA ARG A 36 -18.73 11.20 19.04
C ARG A 36 -18.03 12.25 18.17
N GLU A 37 -16.79 12.58 18.49
CA GLU A 37 -15.98 13.57 17.78
C GLU A 37 -15.63 13.11 16.36
N THR A 38 -15.32 11.82 16.18
CA THR A 38 -15.07 11.23 14.86
C THR A 38 -16.30 11.31 13.97
N LEU A 39 -17.49 11.02 14.52
CA LEU A 39 -18.75 11.15 13.79
C LEU A 39 -19.10 12.60 13.47
N ALA A 40 -18.60 13.56 14.25
CA ALA A 40 -18.71 14.99 13.99
C ALA A 40 -17.67 15.50 12.97
N GLY A 41 -16.74 14.64 12.51
CA GLY A 41 -15.74 14.97 11.50
C GLY A 41 -14.42 15.50 12.05
N SER A 42 -14.13 15.32 13.35
CA SER A 42 -12.84 15.70 13.93
C SER A 42 -11.72 14.80 13.42
N SER A 43 -10.79 15.37 12.64
CA SER A 43 -9.59 14.68 12.19
C SER A 43 -8.66 14.34 13.37
N GLU A 44 -8.58 15.22 14.37
CA GLU A 44 -7.77 14.99 15.58
C GLU A 44 -8.31 13.79 16.38
N ALA A 45 -9.62 13.65 16.51
CA ALA A 45 -10.21 12.48 17.17
C ALA A 45 -9.95 11.18 16.39
N LEU A 46 -10.00 11.25 15.06
CA LEU A 46 -9.69 10.13 14.18
C LEU A 46 -8.20 9.72 14.28
N ASP A 47 -7.29 10.70 14.34
CA ASP A 47 -5.86 10.44 14.56
C ASP A 47 -5.61 9.83 15.94
N ARG A 48 -6.33 10.25 16.98
CA ARG A 48 -6.25 9.65 18.32
C ARG A 48 -6.81 8.22 18.35
N LEU A 49 -7.81 7.90 17.53
CA LEU A 49 -8.29 6.53 17.33
C LEU A 49 -7.24 5.62 16.69
N SER A 50 -6.25 6.15 15.96
CA SER A 50 -5.19 5.35 15.34
C SER A 50 -4.40 4.50 16.35
N GLY A 51 -4.33 4.94 17.62
CA GLY A 51 -3.70 4.20 18.71
C GLY A 51 -4.53 3.01 19.22
N LEU A 52 -5.85 3.03 19.00
CA LEU A 52 -6.75 1.91 19.28
C LEU A 52 -6.92 1.00 18.06
N GLY A 53 -6.84 1.59 16.86
CA GLY A 53 -6.89 0.90 15.58
C GLY A 53 -8.23 0.20 15.33
N VAL A 54 -8.20 -0.76 14.39
CA VAL A 54 -9.35 -1.56 13.97
C VAL A 54 -10.13 -2.23 15.13
N PRO A 55 -9.50 -2.76 16.21
CA PRO A 55 -10.24 -3.35 17.34
C PRO A 55 -11.25 -2.40 18.00
N SER A 56 -11.05 -1.07 17.89
CA SER A 56 -11.97 -0.07 18.43
C SER A 56 -13.38 -0.20 17.84
N ILE A 57 -13.53 -0.77 16.64
CA ILE A 57 -14.83 -1.02 15.99
C ILE A 57 -15.70 -1.92 16.87
N LEU A 58 -15.14 -3.01 17.38
CA LEU A 58 -15.86 -3.97 18.21
C LEU A 58 -16.13 -3.39 19.61
N GLU A 59 -15.16 -2.67 20.18
CA GLU A 59 -15.30 -2.03 21.49
C GLU A 59 -16.34 -0.91 21.49
N ALA A 60 -16.45 -0.16 20.39
CA ALA A 60 -17.40 0.92 20.25
C ALA A 60 -18.82 0.43 19.94
N ARG A 61 -18.99 -0.81 19.44
CA ARG A 61 -20.29 -1.35 19.01
C ARG A 61 -21.43 -1.16 20.03
N PRO A 62 -21.25 -1.42 21.35
CA PRO A 62 -22.31 -1.23 22.34
C PRO A 62 -22.78 0.23 22.48
N LEU A 63 -21.95 1.20 22.12
CA LEU A 63 -22.26 2.64 22.24
C LEU A 63 -23.35 3.10 21.27
N PHE A 64 -23.58 2.34 20.19
CA PHE A 64 -24.55 2.70 19.15
C PHE A 64 -25.94 2.11 19.39
N GLY A 65 -26.09 1.13 20.29
CA GLY A 65 -27.38 0.45 20.50
C GLY A 65 -27.94 -0.09 19.18
N SER A 66 -29.07 0.48 18.73
CA SER A 66 -29.75 0.16 17.46
C SER A 66 -29.40 1.08 16.29
N GLU A 67 -28.51 2.06 16.46
CA GLU A 67 -28.15 3.05 15.43
C GLU A 67 -27.15 2.51 14.39
N GLU A 68 -27.60 1.59 13.52
CA GLU A 68 -26.74 0.95 12.50
C GLU A 68 -26.08 1.94 11.52
N SER A 69 -26.79 3.01 11.15
CA SER A 69 -26.24 4.03 10.24
C SER A 69 -25.09 4.81 10.88
N ALA A 70 -25.21 5.17 12.17
CA ALA A 70 -24.13 5.84 12.89
C ALA A 70 -22.93 4.89 13.08
N PHE A 71 -23.19 3.63 13.42
CA PHE A 71 -22.14 2.63 13.52
C PHE A 71 -21.41 2.43 12.18
N SER A 72 -22.15 2.29 11.07
CA SER A 72 -21.56 2.12 9.74
C SER A 72 -20.68 3.30 9.32
N ARG A 73 -21.11 4.53 9.63
CA ARG A 73 -20.27 5.73 9.40
C ARG A 73 -18.99 5.68 10.24
N TYR A 74 -19.08 5.26 11.50
CA TYR A 74 -17.90 5.10 12.36
C TYR A 74 -16.93 4.06 11.81
N VAL A 75 -17.43 2.86 11.47
CA VAL A 75 -16.60 1.79 10.87
C VAL A 75 -15.91 2.30 9.60
N ARG A 76 -16.64 2.97 8.71
CA ARG A 76 -16.08 3.53 7.48
C ARG A 76 -14.94 4.50 7.78
N ARG A 77 -15.08 5.40 8.76
CA ARG A 77 -14.00 6.35 9.14
C ARG A 77 -12.74 5.64 9.65
N VAL A 78 -12.90 4.61 10.49
CA VAL A 78 -11.77 3.83 10.99
C VAL A 78 -11.09 3.07 9.85
N VAL A 79 -11.86 2.47 8.95
CA VAL A 79 -11.31 1.76 7.77
C VAL A 79 -10.58 2.73 6.84
N GLU A 80 -11.16 3.89 6.51
CA GLU A 80 -10.50 4.93 5.71
C GLU A 80 -9.16 5.36 6.30
N LEU A 81 -9.09 5.57 7.61
CA LEU A 81 -7.85 5.89 8.32
C LEU A 81 -6.78 4.81 8.09
N GLU A 82 -7.15 3.55 8.25
CA GLU A 82 -6.22 2.42 8.11
C GLU A 82 -5.74 2.24 6.65
N LEU A 83 -6.60 2.47 5.67
CA LEU A 83 -6.21 2.48 4.25
C LEU A 83 -5.19 3.59 3.95
N ARG A 84 -5.39 4.79 4.50
CA ARG A 84 -4.46 5.93 4.34
C ARG A 84 -3.11 5.65 5.00
N ARG A 85 -3.11 5.07 6.21
CA ARG A 85 -1.87 4.69 6.91
C ARG A 85 -1.06 3.69 6.10
N ALA A 86 -1.70 2.63 5.62
CA ALA A 86 -1.04 1.66 4.74
C ALA A 86 -0.47 2.31 3.47
N ALA A 87 -1.15 3.33 2.93
CA ALA A 87 -0.65 4.09 1.78
C ALA A 87 0.57 4.97 2.11
N ALA A 88 0.61 5.55 3.30
CA ALA A 88 1.72 6.38 3.77
C ALA A 88 2.96 5.56 4.14
N ASP A 89 2.77 4.40 4.78
CA ASP A 89 3.85 3.52 5.23
C ASP A 89 4.56 2.83 4.05
N ALA A 90 3.82 2.58 2.96
CA ALA A 90 4.35 1.94 1.76
C ALA A 90 3.78 2.60 0.48
N PRO A 91 4.25 3.82 0.12
CA PRO A 91 3.75 4.54 -1.04
C PRO A 91 3.91 3.73 -2.32
N GLY A 92 2.81 3.49 -3.03
CA GLY A 92 2.81 2.75 -4.30
C GLY A 92 2.93 1.22 -4.18
N LEU A 93 3.24 0.68 -3.00
CA LEU A 93 3.32 -0.77 -2.79
C LEU A 93 2.00 -1.33 -2.28
N ARG A 94 1.46 -2.32 -2.99
CA ARG A 94 0.29 -3.11 -2.59
C ARG A 94 0.61 -4.58 -2.83
N PHE A 95 0.39 -5.42 -1.83
CA PHE A 95 0.78 -6.82 -1.85
C PHE A 95 -0.23 -7.69 -1.09
N HIS A 96 -0.12 -9.00 -1.24
CA HIS A 96 -1.05 -9.92 -0.59
C HIS A 96 -0.92 -9.89 0.94
N GLY A 97 -2.04 -9.75 1.64
CA GLY A 97 -2.11 -9.81 3.09
C GLY A 97 -1.81 -8.47 3.78
N GLN A 98 -1.55 -7.41 3.01
CA GLN A 98 -1.28 -6.05 3.53
C GLN A 98 -2.40 -5.56 4.47
N PHE A 99 -3.64 -5.98 4.23
CA PHE A 99 -4.80 -5.53 4.98
C PHE A 99 -5.44 -6.62 5.86
N ALA A 100 -4.73 -7.74 6.08
CA ALA A 100 -5.26 -8.85 6.86
C ALA A 100 -5.65 -8.46 8.31
N HIS A 101 -4.99 -7.45 8.88
CA HIS A 101 -5.29 -6.93 10.22
C HIS A 101 -6.69 -6.32 10.34
N LEU A 102 -7.26 -5.84 9.23
CA LEU A 102 -8.61 -5.27 9.22
C LEU A 102 -9.69 -6.29 9.64
N ALA A 103 -9.42 -7.59 9.53
CA ALA A 103 -10.34 -8.64 10.01
C ALA A 103 -10.62 -8.55 11.53
N ALA A 104 -9.72 -7.94 12.31
CA ALA A 104 -9.91 -7.73 13.75
C ALA A 104 -11.10 -6.80 14.09
N GLY A 105 -11.61 -6.04 13.11
CA GLY A 105 -12.75 -5.14 13.30
C GLY A 105 -14.11 -5.81 13.16
N GLY A 106 -14.10 -7.11 12.81
CA GLY A 106 -15.31 -7.92 12.69
C GLY A 106 -16.12 -7.69 11.42
N PRO A 107 -17.36 -8.20 11.38
CA PRO A 107 -18.12 -8.39 10.15
C PRO A 107 -18.58 -7.08 9.48
N ALA A 108 -18.52 -5.95 10.17
CA ALA A 108 -18.88 -4.65 9.60
C ALA A 108 -17.81 -4.07 8.66
N VAL A 109 -16.59 -4.59 8.71
CA VAL A 109 -15.45 -4.07 7.93
C VAL A 109 -15.60 -4.33 6.43
N ALA A 110 -16.00 -5.55 6.03
CA ALA A 110 -16.14 -5.87 4.61
C ALA A 110 -17.22 -5.02 3.90
N PRO A 111 -18.42 -4.80 4.49
CA PRO A 111 -19.38 -3.84 3.95
C PRO A 111 -18.84 -2.40 3.85
N ALA A 112 -18.06 -1.94 4.83
CA ALA A 112 -17.46 -0.61 4.79
C ALA A 112 -16.41 -0.48 3.67
N LEU A 113 -15.55 -1.49 3.50
CA LEU A 113 -14.58 -1.55 2.41
C LEU A 113 -15.28 -1.58 1.04
N LEU A 114 -16.35 -2.36 0.90
CA LEU A 114 -17.15 -2.39 -0.32
C LEU A 114 -17.78 -1.02 -0.62
N ALA A 115 -18.26 -0.32 0.40
CA ALA A 115 -18.80 1.02 0.24
C ALA A 115 -17.74 2.00 -0.28
N ILE A 116 -16.50 1.92 0.21
CA ILE A 116 -15.37 2.74 -0.28
C ILE A 116 -14.97 2.32 -1.71
N PHE A 117 -14.89 1.02 -1.98
CA PHE A 117 -14.48 0.47 -3.28
C PHE A 117 -15.33 1.02 -4.45
N ARG A 118 -16.64 1.11 -4.25
CA ARG A 118 -17.60 1.61 -5.26
C ARG A 118 -17.85 3.12 -5.23
N ASP A 119 -17.23 3.84 -4.30
CA ASP A 119 -17.45 5.27 -4.12
C ASP A 119 -16.73 6.05 -5.22
N ASP A 120 -17.48 6.65 -6.14
CA ASP A 120 -16.95 7.42 -7.26
C ASP A 120 -16.34 8.76 -6.85
N ASP A 121 -16.73 9.28 -5.69
CA ASP A 121 -16.16 10.50 -5.10
C ASP A 121 -14.86 10.23 -4.33
N ALA A 122 -14.55 8.97 -4.00
CA ALA A 122 -13.33 8.60 -3.28
C ALA A 122 -12.10 8.59 -4.20
N GLU A 123 -10.92 8.89 -3.63
CA GLU A 123 -9.68 8.85 -4.38
C GLU A 123 -9.39 7.44 -4.92
N ILE A 124 -8.91 7.36 -6.17
CA ILE A 124 -8.61 6.08 -6.84
C ILE A 124 -7.67 5.19 -6.02
N ALA A 125 -6.73 5.78 -5.28
CA ALA A 125 -5.79 5.05 -4.43
C ALA A 125 -6.49 4.40 -3.22
N GLU A 126 -7.46 5.09 -2.60
CA GLU A 126 -8.28 4.56 -1.51
C GLU A 126 -9.17 3.44 -2.02
N ARG A 127 -9.86 3.64 -3.15
CA ARG A 127 -10.73 2.63 -3.77
C ARG A 127 -9.96 1.36 -4.13
N ARG A 128 -8.77 1.50 -4.72
CA ARG A 128 -7.88 0.35 -5.01
C ARG A 128 -7.47 -0.37 -3.72
N SER A 129 -7.08 0.38 -2.70
CA SER A 129 -6.70 -0.20 -1.39
C SER A 129 -7.87 -0.95 -0.75
N ALA A 130 -9.09 -0.42 -0.87
CA ALA A 130 -10.30 -1.12 -0.43
C ALA A 130 -10.53 -2.44 -1.18
N GLY A 131 -10.34 -2.47 -2.50
CA GLY A 131 -10.40 -3.69 -3.31
C GLY A 131 -9.37 -4.75 -2.87
N TYR A 132 -8.11 -4.35 -2.64
CA TYR A 132 -7.08 -5.24 -2.09
C TYR A 132 -7.49 -5.78 -0.71
N ALA A 133 -7.98 -4.92 0.17
CA ALA A 133 -8.44 -5.29 1.49
C ALA A 133 -9.62 -6.27 1.48
N LEU A 134 -10.63 -6.06 0.62
CA LEU A 134 -11.71 -7.03 0.41
C LEU A 134 -11.16 -8.41 0.01
N GLY A 135 -10.13 -8.40 -0.83
CA GLY A 135 -9.41 -9.59 -1.24
C GLY A 135 -8.71 -10.33 -0.10
N ASP A 136 -8.06 -9.59 0.79
CA ASP A 136 -7.38 -10.16 1.96
C ASP A 136 -8.37 -10.69 2.99
N LEU A 137 -9.50 -10.01 3.19
CA LEU A 137 -10.56 -10.45 4.10
C LEU A 137 -11.27 -11.72 3.61
N GLY A 138 -11.55 -11.81 2.31
CA GLY A 138 -12.24 -12.97 1.73
C GLY A 138 -13.66 -13.19 2.28
N ASP A 139 -14.32 -12.13 2.73
CA ASP A 139 -15.67 -12.20 3.30
C ASP A 139 -16.70 -12.46 2.19
N LYS A 140 -17.45 -13.56 2.31
CA LYS A 140 -18.47 -13.94 1.33
C LYS A 140 -19.72 -13.06 1.40
N ALA A 141 -19.91 -12.28 2.47
CA ALA A 141 -21.05 -11.39 2.62
C ALA A 141 -21.12 -10.30 1.53
N VAL A 142 -19.98 -9.94 0.91
CA VAL A 142 -19.94 -8.93 -0.17
C VAL A 142 -20.16 -9.51 -1.57
N ALA A 143 -20.31 -10.84 -1.71
CA ALA A 143 -20.33 -11.50 -3.02
C ALA A 143 -21.47 -11.01 -3.93
N GLU A 144 -22.68 -10.82 -3.40
CA GLU A 144 -23.84 -10.37 -4.19
C GLU A 144 -23.67 -8.94 -4.73
N GLU A 145 -23.04 -8.07 -3.94
CA GLU A 145 -22.73 -6.70 -4.36
C GLU A 145 -21.61 -6.67 -5.39
N LEU A 146 -20.55 -7.48 -5.19
CA LEU A 146 -19.49 -7.63 -6.18
C LEU A 146 -20.03 -8.16 -7.52
N GLN A 147 -21.01 -9.08 -7.49
CA GLN A 147 -21.68 -9.56 -8.69
C GLN A 147 -22.45 -8.44 -9.39
N ARG A 148 -23.14 -7.58 -8.64
CA ARG A 148 -23.81 -6.40 -9.21
C ARG A 148 -22.85 -5.42 -9.85
N ILE A 149 -21.70 -5.15 -9.21
CA ILE A 149 -20.65 -4.32 -9.78
C ILE A 149 -20.11 -4.96 -11.08
N ALA A 150 -19.89 -6.27 -11.10
CA ALA A 150 -19.39 -6.96 -12.28
C ALA A 150 -20.40 -6.99 -13.45
N ASP A 151 -21.70 -6.99 -13.17
CA ASP A 151 -22.75 -7.07 -14.20
C ASP A 151 -23.30 -5.72 -14.65
N ASP A 152 -22.94 -4.63 -13.96
CA ASP A 152 -23.34 -3.28 -14.35
C ASP A 152 -22.47 -2.76 -15.50
N PHE A 153 -23.10 -2.50 -16.64
CA PHE A 153 -22.43 -2.00 -17.84
C PHE A 153 -21.92 -0.55 -17.71
N LEU A 154 -22.40 0.20 -16.71
CA LEU A 154 -21.94 1.56 -16.41
C LEU A 154 -20.76 1.58 -15.43
N THR A 155 -20.42 0.43 -14.84
CA THR A 155 -19.28 0.32 -13.93
C THR A 155 -17.98 0.58 -14.69
N GLU A 156 -17.07 1.30 -14.03
CA GLU A 156 -15.74 1.57 -14.56
C GLU A 156 -14.99 0.26 -14.88
N PRO A 157 -14.33 0.13 -16.05
CA PRO A 157 -13.74 -1.15 -16.47
C PRO A 157 -12.73 -1.75 -15.49
N TRP A 158 -11.96 -0.91 -14.79
CA TRP A 158 -11.01 -1.39 -13.79
C TRP A 158 -11.72 -1.91 -12.53
N LEU A 159 -12.86 -1.32 -12.16
CA LEU A 159 -13.67 -1.72 -11.00
C LEU A 159 -14.40 -3.03 -11.29
N GLU A 160 -14.98 -3.16 -12.48
CA GLU A 160 -15.57 -4.42 -12.98
C GLU A 160 -14.53 -5.54 -12.93
N ARG A 161 -13.33 -5.27 -13.47
CA ARG A 161 -12.23 -6.25 -13.50
C ARG A 161 -11.81 -6.69 -12.12
N GLU A 162 -11.68 -5.76 -11.18
CA GLU A 162 -11.36 -6.08 -9.80
C GLU A 162 -12.46 -6.87 -9.10
N ALA A 163 -13.74 -6.51 -9.31
CA ALA A 163 -14.87 -7.25 -8.77
C ALA A 163 -14.87 -8.71 -9.25
N VAL A 164 -14.55 -8.95 -10.53
CA VAL A 164 -14.40 -10.32 -11.07
C VAL A 164 -13.26 -11.08 -10.41
N TYR A 165 -12.11 -10.46 -10.16
CA TYR A 165 -11.02 -11.11 -9.42
C TYR A 165 -11.41 -11.45 -7.98
N LEU A 166 -12.12 -10.54 -7.29
CA LEU A 166 -12.61 -10.78 -5.94
C LEU A 166 -13.63 -11.93 -5.91
N LEU A 167 -14.58 -11.95 -6.83
CA LEU A 167 -15.54 -13.04 -7.01
C LEU A 167 -14.84 -14.39 -7.23
N ALA A 168 -13.80 -14.42 -8.05
CA ALA A 168 -13.01 -15.63 -8.29
C ALA A 168 -12.33 -16.15 -7.02
N ARG A 169 -11.81 -15.26 -6.16
CA ARG A 169 -11.25 -15.61 -4.83
C ARG A 169 -12.33 -16.12 -3.87
N LEU A 170 -13.57 -15.62 -3.98
CA LEU A 170 -14.72 -16.07 -3.20
C LEU A 170 -15.36 -17.38 -3.73
N GLY A 171 -14.96 -17.82 -4.92
CA GLY A 171 -15.35 -19.10 -5.53
C GLY A 171 -16.16 -18.99 -6.82
N ASP A 172 -16.63 -17.80 -7.21
CA ASP A 172 -17.28 -17.62 -8.50
C ASP A 172 -16.25 -17.33 -9.60
N ARG A 173 -15.87 -18.40 -10.30
CA ARG A 173 -14.80 -18.36 -11.30
C ARG A 173 -15.31 -18.23 -12.74
N ARG A 174 -16.62 -18.09 -12.97
CA ARG A 174 -17.19 -18.20 -14.33
C ARG A 174 -16.64 -17.14 -15.29
N ARG A 175 -16.57 -15.89 -14.85
CA ARG A 175 -16.08 -14.77 -15.69
C ARG A 175 -14.57 -14.82 -15.89
N VAL A 176 -13.80 -15.03 -14.82
CA VAL A 176 -12.33 -15.12 -14.94
C VAL A 176 -11.90 -16.30 -15.82
N GLN A 177 -12.63 -17.43 -15.76
CA GLN A 177 -12.33 -18.59 -16.59
C GLN A 177 -12.48 -18.29 -18.08
N LYS A 178 -13.50 -17.50 -18.47
CA LYS A 178 -13.64 -17.05 -19.87
C LYS A 178 -12.48 -16.16 -20.32
N TRP A 179 -11.97 -15.29 -19.45
CA TRP A 179 -10.78 -14.48 -19.76
C TRP A 179 -9.53 -15.35 -19.90
N ILE A 180 -9.35 -16.33 -19.02
CA ILE A 180 -8.26 -17.31 -19.10
C ILE A 180 -8.33 -18.06 -20.43
N GLU A 181 -9.49 -18.62 -20.80
CA GLU A 181 -9.68 -19.37 -22.04
C GLU A 181 -9.40 -18.51 -23.28
N ALA A 182 -9.86 -17.26 -23.28
CA ALA A 182 -9.62 -16.33 -24.38
C ALA A 182 -8.13 -16.03 -24.56
N SER A 183 -7.41 -15.76 -23.47
CA SER A 183 -5.98 -15.49 -23.50
C SER A 183 -5.18 -16.75 -23.84
N GLN A 184 -5.56 -17.92 -23.32
CA GLN A 184 -4.95 -19.20 -23.67
C GLN A 184 -5.05 -19.50 -25.17
N LYS A 185 -6.22 -19.22 -25.78
CA LYS A 185 -6.40 -19.33 -27.23
C LYS A 185 -5.45 -18.44 -28.03
N VAL A 186 -5.05 -17.29 -27.49
CA VAL A 186 -4.05 -16.42 -28.13
C VAL A 186 -2.64 -17.01 -27.94
N THR A 187 -2.28 -17.44 -26.73
CA THR A 187 -0.95 -18.01 -26.45
C THR A 187 -0.70 -19.35 -27.14
N GLY A 188 -1.75 -20.08 -27.53
CA GLY A 188 -1.65 -21.35 -28.25
C GLY A 188 -1.49 -21.22 -29.76
N ARG A 189 -1.44 -20.00 -30.31
CA ARG A 189 -1.20 -19.78 -31.75
C ARG A 189 0.26 -20.04 -32.10
N GLU A 190 0.51 -20.46 -33.33
CA GLU A 190 1.87 -20.56 -33.86
C GLU A 190 2.55 -19.18 -33.85
N LEU A 191 3.74 -19.10 -33.25
CA LEU A 191 4.46 -17.85 -33.09
C LEU A 191 4.99 -17.34 -34.44
N ASN A 192 4.68 -16.09 -34.77
CA ASN A 192 5.25 -15.38 -35.91
C ASN A 192 5.32 -13.86 -35.63
N THR A 193 5.89 -13.12 -36.57
CA THR A 193 6.12 -11.68 -36.40
C THR A 193 4.84 -10.86 -36.28
N THR A 194 3.71 -11.31 -36.86
CA THR A 194 2.45 -10.54 -36.83
C THR A 194 1.66 -10.75 -35.55
N ASN A 195 1.86 -11.87 -34.84
CA ASN A 195 1.13 -12.19 -33.61
C ASN A 195 1.99 -12.17 -32.34
N LEU A 196 3.30 -11.96 -32.43
CA LEU A 196 4.21 -11.89 -31.27
C LEU A 196 3.71 -10.93 -30.18
N SER A 197 3.34 -9.71 -30.56
CA SER A 197 2.83 -8.70 -29.61
C SER A 197 1.55 -9.18 -28.90
N ALA A 198 0.62 -9.79 -29.64
CA ALA A 198 -0.61 -10.34 -29.07
C ALA A 198 -0.33 -11.52 -28.12
N ILE A 199 0.65 -12.37 -28.42
CA ILE A 199 1.06 -13.48 -27.56
C ILE A 199 1.72 -12.97 -26.28
N ILE A 200 2.61 -11.97 -26.37
CA ILE A 200 3.22 -11.30 -25.20
C ILE A 200 2.13 -10.65 -24.33
N GLY A 201 1.17 -9.95 -24.96
CA GLY A 201 0.02 -9.37 -24.27
C GLY A 201 -0.83 -10.42 -23.55
N ALA A 202 -1.13 -11.54 -24.21
CA ALA A 202 -1.90 -12.62 -23.59
C ALA A 202 -1.17 -13.31 -22.44
N HIS A 203 0.17 -13.44 -22.50
CA HIS A 203 0.95 -13.91 -21.35
C HIS A 203 1.00 -12.91 -20.21
N THR A 204 0.96 -11.60 -20.51
CA THR A 204 0.82 -10.55 -19.50
C THR A 204 -0.52 -10.67 -18.79
N GLU A 205 -1.60 -10.79 -19.56
CA GLU A 205 -2.97 -10.97 -19.06
C GLU A 205 -3.09 -12.23 -18.21
N LEU A 206 -2.58 -13.37 -18.66
CA LEU A 206 -2.64 -14.61 -17.88
C LEU A 206 -1.81 -14.52 -16.61
N GLY A 207 -0.61 -13.95 -16.68
CA GLY A 207 0.24 -13.72 -15.51
C GLY A 207 -0.49 -12.89 -14.46
N GLU A 208 -1.10 -11.78 -14.86
CA GLU A 208 -1.92 -10.94 -13.98
C GLU A 208 -3.11 -11.70 -13.42
N ILE A 209 -3.96 -12.31 -14.28
CA ILE A 209 -5.16 -13.04 -13.82
C ILE A 209 -4.79 -14.08 -12.76
N TYR A 210 -3.81 -14.94 -13.05
CA TYR A 210 -3.42 -16.00 -12.11
C TYR A 210 -2.82 -15.45 -10.82
N TYR A 211 -2.02 -14.38 -10.90
CA TYR A 211 -1.52 -13.70 -9.71
C TYR A 211 -2.68 -13.14 -8.87
N ARG A 212 -3.63 -12.44 -9.50
CA ARG A 212 -4.78 -11.81 -8.82
C ARG A 212 -5.76 -12.83 -8.23
N ILE A 213 -5.81 -14.06 -8.72
CA ILE A 213 -6.65 -15.14 -8.14
C ILE A 213 -5.84 -16.11 -7.25
N ARG A 214 -4.60 -15.76 -6.91
CA ARG A 214 -3.69 -16.51 -6.01
C ARG A 214 -3.25 -17.88 -6.53
N GLU A 215 -3.18 -18.04 -7.84
CA GLU A 215 -2.65 -19.21 -8.52
C GLU A 215 -1.22 -18.96 -8.99
N TYR A 216 -0.33 -18.73 -8.02
CA TYR A 216 1.01 -18.21 -8.27
C TYR A 216 1.87 -19.11 -9.16
N GLY A 217 1.70 -20.44 -9.11
CA GLY A 217 2.40 -21.35 -10.02
C GLY A 217 2.03 -21.16 -11.50
N GLN A 218 0.75 -20.84 -11.79
CA GLN A 218 0.32 -20.50 -13.14
C GLN A 218 0.81 -19.11 -13.54
N ALA A 219 0.77 -18.14 -12.62
CA ALA A 219 1.33 -16.80 -12.83
C ALA A 219 2.83 -16.88 -13.21
N MET A 220 3.61 -17.64 -12.44
CA MET A 220 5.02 -17.92 -12.73
C MET A 220 5.21 -18.46 -14.14
N THR A 221 4.43 -19.47 -14.53
CA THR A 221 4.50 -20.09 -15.86
C THR A 221 4.35 -19.05 -16.97
N HIS A 222 3.40 -18.13 -16.84
CA HIS A 222 3.15 -17.11 -17.86
C HIS A 222 4.14 -15.96 -17.82
N HIS A 223 4.61 -15.53 -16.65
CA HIS A 223 5.72 -14.58 -16.55
C HIS A 223 7.00 -15.14 -17.17
N GLN A 224 7.29 -16.42 -16.97
CA GLN A 224 8.47 -17.07 -17.54
C GLN A 224 8.37 -17.23 -19.05
N ARG A 225 7.19 -17.57 -19.59
CA ARG A 225 6.92 -17.56 -21.04
C ARG A 225 7.09 -16.17 -21.65
N LYS A 226 6.52 -15.13 -21.01
CA LYS A 226 6.70 -13.73 -21.42
C LYS A 226 8.18 -13.34 -21.43
N LEU A 227 8.91 -13.69 -20.37
CA LEU A 227 10.34 -13.39 -20.24
C LEU A 227 11.16 -13.98 -21.39
N VAL A 228 10.91 -15.24 -21.78
CA VAL A 228 11.58 -15.89 -22.91
C VAL A 228 11.30 -15.15 -24.22
N LEU A 229 10.04 -14.76 -24.46
CA LEU A 229 9.66 -14.03 -25.67
C LEU A 229 10.32 -12.65 -25.74
N LEU A 230 10.37 -11.92 -24.61
CA LEU A 230 11.02 -10.61 -24.54
C LEU A 230 12.53 -10.72 -24.75
N GLN A 231 13.18 -11.75 -24.20
CA GLN A 231 14.60 -11.99 -24.42
C GLN A 231 14.91 -12.28 -25.89
N ASP A 232 14.08 -13.06 -26.58
CA ASP A 232 14.23 -13.28 -28.02
C ASP A 232 13.96 -12.00 -28.83
N LEU A 233 12.92 -11.26 -28.47
CA LEU A 233 12.59 -9.98 -29.10
C LEU A 233 13.73 -8.97 -28.95
N ARG A 234 14.35 -8.89 -27.77
CA ARG A 234 15.50 -8.01 -27.48
C ARG A 234 16.64 -8.20 -28.49
N LEU A 235 16.86 -9.41 -28.98
CA LEU A 235 17.92 -9.72 -29.95
C LEU A 235 17.59 -9.25 -31.38
N ARG A 236 16.34 -8.87 -31.65
CA ARG A 236 15.79 -8.62 -32.99
C ARG A 236 15.23 -7.21 -33.17
N VAL A 237 15.04 -6.46 -32.09
CA VAL A 237 14.58 -5.07 -32.15
C VAL A 237 15.69 -4.11 -32.58
N ALA A 238 15.28 -2.96 -33.11
CA ALA A 238 16.20 -1.87 -33.41
C ALA A 238 16.91 -1.40 -32.13
N PRO A 239 18.18 -0.93 -32.21
CA PRO A 239 18.97 -0.52 -31.04
C PRO A 239 18.27 0.47 -30.12
N GLU A 240 17.44 1.36 -30.68
CA GLU A 240 16.72 2.41 -29.96
C GLU A 240 15.62 1.85 -29.04
N LEU A 241 15.12 0.64 -29.33
CA LEU A 241 14.08 -0.03 -28.54
C LEU A 241 14.65 -0.99 -27.49
N ILE A 242 15.95 -1.28 -27.52
CA ILE A 242 16.57 -2.24 -26.58
C ILE A 242 16.34 -1.81 -25.13
N GLY A 243 16.49 -0.51 -24.82
CA GLY A 243 16.29 0.00 -23.46
C GLY A 243 14.88 -0.25 -22.92
N ALA A 244 13.85 0.00 -23.74
CA ALA A 244 12.46 -0.25 -23.35
C ALA A 244 12.17 -1.75 -23.14
N VAL A 245 12.77 -2.62 -23.98
CA VAL A 245 12.65 -4.08 -23.80
C VAL A 245 13.39 -4.55 -22.55
N ASP A 246 14.55 -3.96 -22.24
CA ASP A 246 15.33 -4.28 -21.03
C ASP A 246 14.60 -3.87 -19.74
N GLU A 247 13.96 -2.70 -19.74
CA GLU A 247 13.10 -2.26 -18.63
C GLU A 247 11.94 -3.24 -18.41
N GLU A 248 11.22 -3.60 -19.49
CA GLU A 248 10.12 -4.56 -19.42
C GLU A 248 10.59 -5.95 -18.95
N ILE A 249 11.77 -6.42 -19.39
CA ILE A 249 12.39 -7.65 -18.89
C ILE A 249 12.62 -7.55 -17.37
N GLY A 250 13.15 -6.43 -16.89
CA GLY A 250 13.37 -6.19 -15.47
C GLY A 250 12.09 -6.27 -14.64
N LEU A 251 11.02 -5.61 -15.10
CA LEU A 251 9.71 -5.64 -14.45
C LEU A 251 9.07 -7.05 -14.46
N VAL A 252 9.19 -7.79 -15.56
CA VAL A 252 8.70 -9.18 -15.63
C VAL A 252 9.48 -10.09 -14.68
N ARG A 253 10.78 -9.88 -14.52
CA ARG A 253 11.58 -10.62 -13.53
C ARG A 253 11.12 -10.33 -12.10
N TYR A 254 10.81 -9.08 -11.79
CA TYR A 254 10.25 -8.72 -10.49
C TYR A 254 8.93 -9.44 -10.22
N ASN A 255 7.98 -9.39 -11.16
CA ASN A 255 6.68 -10.07 -11.03
C ASN A 255 6.84 -11.59 -10.91
N LEU A 256 7.80 -12.18 -11.64
CA LEU A 256 8.16 -13.59 -11.51
C LEU A 256 8.75 -13.89 -10.13
N ALA A 257 9.61 -13.02 -9.58
CA ALA A 257 10.15 -13.17 -8.22
C ALA A 257 9.06 -13.13 -7.15
N CYS A 258 8.14 -12.16 -7.21
CA CYS A 258 7.01 -12.05 -6.27
C CYS A 258 6.13 -13.31 -6.34
N SER A 259 5.73 -13.72 -7.55
CA SER A 259 4.94 -14.95 -7.75
C SER A 259 5.68 -16.21 -7.28
N SER A 260 6.99 -16.28 -7.52
CA SER A 260 7.83 -17.41 -7.08
C SER A 260 7.96 -17.47 -5.56
N CYS A 261 8.07 -16.31 -4.90
CA CYS A 261 8.16 -16.23 -3.45
C CYS A 261 6.86 -16.70 -2.79
N LEU A 262 5.72 -16.23 -3.30
CA LEU A 262 4.40 -16.65 -2.85
C LEU A 262 4.12 -18.14 -3.12
N ALA A 263 4.75 -18.71 -4.15
CA ALA A 263 4.71 -20.15 -4.44
C ALA A 263 5.73 -20.98 -3.64
N GLY A 264 6.58 -20.36 -2.80
CA GLY A 264 7.63 -21.03 -2.03
C GLY A 264 8.89 -21.41 -2.82
N ALA A 265 9.03 -20.93 -4.07
CA ALA A 265 10.17 -21.22 -4.94
C ALA A 265 11.32 -20.22 -4.75
N LEU A 266 11.90 -20.20 -3.55
CA LEU A 266 12.88 -19.18 -3.13
C LEU A 266 14.16 -19.13 -3.99
N GLU A 267 14.63 -20.25 -4.53
CA GLU A 267 15.78 -20.24 -5.45
C GLU A 267 15.50 -19.41 -6.70
N VAL A 268 14.30 -19.57 -7.27
CA VAL A 268 13.85 -18.79 -8.43
C VAL A 268 13.70 -17.32 -8.03
N THR A 269 13.15 -17.05 -6.84
CA THR A 269 13.02 -15.68 -6.32
C THR A 269 14.36 -14.96 -6.25
N TYR A 270 15.38 -15.55 -5.62
CA TYR A 270 16.72 -14.95 -5.56
C TYR A 270 17.30 -14.70 -6.95
N GLU A 271 17.25 -15.68 -7.85
CA GLU A 271 17.79 -15.55 -9.21
C GLU A 271 17.12 -14.39 -9.98
N GLN A 272 15.80 -14.27 -9.90
CA GLN A 272 15.09 -13.23 -10.63
C GLN A 272 15.30 -11.84 -10.02
N LEU A 273 15.35 -11.73 -8.69
CA LEU A 273 15.64 -10.46 -8.02
C LEU A 273 17.06 -9.97 -8.30
N ASP A 274 18.06 -10.85 -8.29
CA ASP A 274 19.44 -10.49 -8.65
C ASP A 274 19.51 -9.80 -10.02
N ARG A 275 18.79 -10.37 -10.99
CA ARG A 275 18.76 -9.85 -12.35
C ARG A 275 17.91 -8.59 -12.50
N ALA A 276 16.81 -8.48 -11.76
CA ALA A 276 15.95 -7.29 -11.78
C ALA A 276 16.60 -6.08 -11.09
N ILE A 277 17.32 -6.31 -9.99
CA ILE A 277 18.14 -5.30 -9.31
C ILE A 277 19.33 -4.91 -10.22
N GLY A 278 20.02 -5.90 -10.78
CA GLY A 278 21.15 -5.68 -11.68
C GLY A 278 20.81 -4.89 -12.95
N SER A 279 19.55 -4.92 -13.40
CA SER A 279 19.08 -4.10 -14.52
C SER A 279 18.63 -2.69 -14.12
N GLY A 280 18.58 -2.38 -12.82
CA GLY A 280 18.07 -1.10 -12.30
C GLY A 280 16.54 -0.95 -12.31
N ALA A 281 15.80 -1.99 -12.71
CA ALA A 281 14.33 -1.94 -12.76
C ALA A 281 13.68 -2.04 -11.37
N VAL A 282 14.44 -2.52 -10.38
CA VAL A 282 13.97 -2.76 -9.01
C VAL A 282 15.02 -2.28 -8.02
N THR A 283 14.58 -1.59 -6.96
CA THR A 283 15.47 -1.14 -5.88
C THR A 283 15.45 -2.12 -4.70
N LEU A 284 16.51 -2.11 -3.88
CA LEU A 284 16.53 -2.89 -2.64
C LEU A 284 15.45 -2.47 -1.65
N GLU A 285 15.04 -1.21 -1.68
CA GLU A 285 13.95 -0.69 -0.84
C GLU A 285 12.61 -1.36 -1.19
N MET A 286 12.31 -1.50 -2.48
CA MET A 286 11.12 -2.26 -2.93
C MET A 286 11.16 -3.68 -2.38
N VAL A 287 12.31 -4.37 -2.48
CA VAL A 287 12.46 -5.76 -2.00
C VAL A 287 12.29 -5.88 -0.47
N ARG A 288 12.69 -4.87 0.29
CA ARG A 288 12.51 -4.85 1.76
C ARG A 288 11.05 -4.70 2.16
N ASN A 289 10.30 -3.91 1.41
CA ASN A 289 8.96 -3.47 1.80
C ASN A 289 7.84 -4.26 1.11
N ASP A 290 8.12 -4.98 0.01
CA ASP A 290 7.12 -5.79 -0.68
C ASP A 290 6.74 -7.03 0.13
N GLY A 291 5.50 -7.09 0.63
CA GLY A 291 5.00 -8.22 1.40
C GLY A 291 4.91 -9.54 0.63
N ASP A 292 4.85 -9.52 -0.70
CA ASP A 292 4.93 -10.76 -1.49
C ASP A 292 6.28 -11.47 -1.29
N LEU A 293 7.30 -10.72 -0.88
CA LEU A 293 8.65 -11.19 -0.58
C LEU A 293 8.86 -11.51 0.91
N ALA A 294 7.80 -11.65 1.72
CA ALA A 294 7.92 -11.94 3.14
C ALA A 294 8.62 -13.29 3.44
N ALA A 295 8.36 -14.32 2.64
CA ALA A 295 9.02 -15.61 2.78
C ALA A 295 10.53 -15.53 2.46
N LEU A 296 10.91 -14.73 1.45
CA LEU A 296 12.31 -14.42 1.15
C LEU A 296 13.00 -13.77 2.36
N ARG A 297 12.37 -12.77 3.00
CA ARG A 297 12.93 -12.10 4.19
C ARG A 297 13.10 -13.03 5.40
N SER A 298 12.34 -14.11 5.45
CA SER A 298 12.41 -15.11 6.52
C SER A 298 13.46 -16.20 6.24
N ASP A 299 14.03 -16.26 5.03
CA ASP A 299 15.07 -17.21 4.64
C ASP A 299 16.43 -16.81 5.25
N GLY A 300 17.17 -17.80 5.78
CA GLY A 300 18.44 -17.56 6.46
C GLY A 300 19.53 -16.91 5.60
N ARG A 301 19.42 -16.97 4.27
CA ARG A 301 20.38 -16.35 3.34
C ARG A 301 20.10 -14.87 3.11
N TYR A 302 18.91 -14.40 3.44
CA TYR A 302 18.45 -13.06 3.05
C TYR A 302 19.37 -11.94 3.55
N ALA A 303 19.81 -12.02 4.80
CA ALA A 303 20.69 -11.01 5.40
C ALA A 303 22.02 -10.89 4.64
N ALA A 304 22.64 -12.03 4.29
CA ALA A 304 23.88 -12.04 3.52
C ALA A 304 23.66 -11.57 2.08
N TRP A 305 22.53 -11.95 1.47
CA TRP A 305 22.15 -11.55 0.12
C TRP A 305 21.94 -10.04 0.00
N ILE A 306 21.19 -9.43 0.93
CA ILE A 306 21.01 -7.97 0.99
C ILE A 306 22.34 -7.25 1.17
N ALA A 307 23.17 -7.68 2.12
CA ALA A 307 24.47 -7.07 2.37
C ALA A 307 25.38 -7.14 1.14
N GLY A 308 25.29 -8.23 0.37
CA GLY A 308 26.00 -8.39 -0.91
C GLY A 308 25.60 -7.32 -1.93
N HIS A 309 24.30 -7.08 -2.13
CA HIS A 309 23.82 -6.03 -3.03
C HIS A 309 24.19 -4.63 -2.54
N GLU A 310 24.05 -4.34 -1.24
CA GLU A 310 24.44 -3.05 -0.67
C GLU A 310 25.92 -2.71 -0.89
N ALA A 311 26.79 -3.72 -0.78
CA ALA A 311 28.23 -3.53 -1.03
C ALA A 311 28.55 -3.16 -2.48
N THR A 312 27.65 -3.48 -3.42
CA THR A 312 27.80 -3.15 -4.84
C THR A 312 27.19 -1.80 -5.23
N LEU A 313 26.36 -1.20 -4.37
CA LEU A 313 25.79 0.12 -4.61
C LEU A 313 26.88 1.20 -4.48
N PRO A 314 26.86 2.24 -5.34
CA PRO A 314 27.74 3.38 -5.17
C PRO A 314 27.50 4.02 -3.80
N ARG A 315 28.57 4.26 -3.04
CA ARG A 315 28.46 4.96 -1.76
C ARG A 315 27.85 6.35 -2.01
N PRO A 316 26.82 6.76 -1.25
CA PRO A 316 26.27 8.10 -1.39
C PRO A 316 27.38 9.12 -1.12
N GLU A 317 27.50 10.13 -1.98
CA GLU A 317 28.43 11.23 -1.76
C GLU A 317 28.11 11.90 -0.41
N PRO A 318 29.13 12.27 0.37
CA PRO A 318 28.91 12.97 1.63
C PRO A 318 28.11 14.24 1.35
N LYS A 319 26.97 14.39 2.05
CA LYS A 319 26.09 15.56 1.91
C LYS A 319 26.95 16.82 2.14
N PRO A 320 26.94 17.81 1.23
CA PRO A 320 27.68 19.04 1.44
C PRO A 320 27.23 19.69 2.76
N PRO A 321 28.15 20.33 3.50
CA PRO A 321 27.81 20.95 4.79
C PRO A 321 26.65 21.93 4.59
N GLU A 322 25.65 21.84 5.47
CA GLU A 322 24.49 22.73 5.41
C GLU A 322 24.95 24.19 5.39
N PRO A 323 24.39 25.03 4.48
CA PRO A 323 24.74 26.44 4.45
C PRO A 323 24.39 27.05 5.80
N SER A 324 25.38 27.65 6.45
CA SER A 324 25.20 28.38 7.70
C SER A 324 24.13 29.44 7.50
N THR A 325 23.06 29.36 8.29
CA THR A 325 21.99 30.36 8.29
C THR A 325 22.57 31.75 8.50
N PRO A 326 22.27 32.75 7.63
CA PRO A 326 22.71 34.12 7.86
C PRO A 326 22.10 34.63 9.16
N GLN A 327 22.93 35.20 10.03
CA GLN A 327 22.42 35.90 11.21
C GLN A 327 21.54 37.08 10.75
N PRO A 328 20.39 37.33 11.41
CA PRO A 328 19.54 38.45 11.05
C PRO A 328 20.29 39.77 11.25
N GLU A 329 20.32 40.60 10.21
CA GLU A 329 20.89 41.94 10.25
C GLU A 329 20.17 42.79 11.30
N LYS A 330 20.95 43.55 12.08
CA LYS A 330 20.43 44.51 13.05
C LYS A 330 19.61 45.60 12.32
N PRO A 331 18.45 46.01 12.84
CA PRO A 331 17.68 47.09 12.24
C PRO A 331 18.47 48.42 12.29
N GLU A 332 18.53 49.10 11.14
CA GLU A 332 19.09 50.44 11.00
C GLU A 332 18.32 51.44 11.86
N ALA A 333 19.06 52.32 12.54
CA ALA A 333 18.50 53.35 13.41
C ALA A 333 17.79 54.45 12.60
N GLU A 334 16.56 54.78 12.99
CA GLU A 334 15.79 55.90 12.45
C GLU A 334 16.55 57.23 12.59
N VAL A 335 16.69 57.95 11.47
CA VAL A 335 17.20 59.32 11.43
C VAL A 335 16.05 60.29 11.73
N PRO A 336 16.19 61.24 12.68
CA PRO A 336 15.10 62.14 13.05
C PRO A 336 14.85 63.22 11.97
N THR A 337 13.58 63.46 11.67
CA THR A 337 13.13 64.57 10.83
C THR A 337 13.27 65.91 11.57
N GLY A 338 14.00 66.85 10.97
CA GLY A 338 14.22 68.19 11.53
C GLY A 338 14.21 69.29 10.47
N GLY A 339 13.05 69.94 10.34
CA GLY A 339 12.84 71.37 10.06
C GLY A 339 13.50 72.05 8.85
N ARG A 340 12.69 72.43 7.86
CA ARG A 340 12.11 73.78 7.73
C ARG A 340 11.04 73.79 6.63
#